data_AF-A0A1I3K8U9-F1
#
_entry.id   AF-A0A1I3K8U9-F1
#
_cell.length_a   1.000
_cell.length_b   1.000
_cell.length_c   1.000
_cell.angle_alpha   90.00
_cell.angle_beta   90.00
_cell.angle_gamma   90.00
#
_symmetry.space_group_name_H-M   'P 1'
#
loop_
_entity.id
_entity.type
_entity.pdbx_description
1 polymer ?
#
loop_
_entity_poly.entity_id
_entity_poly.type
_entity_poly.pdbx_seq_one_letter_code
_entity_poly.pdbx_strand_id
1 'polypeptide(L)' 'MRYTQSSQRRTATLDYMQSMLGQMRTMAAAERCDMLVYLVEMAYLEVSDIIRGDRPLRVRDERH' A
#
# COMPACT_ATOMS: atom_id res chain seq x y z
N MET A 1 -24.90 -11.90 6.80
CA MET A 1 -24.01 -10.83 7.32
C MET A 1 -22.56 -11.30 7.57
N ARG A 2 -21.89 -11.95 6.59
CA ARG A 2 -20.45 -12.33 6.71
C ARG A 2 -19.54 -11.55 5.75
N TYR A 3 -20.03 -11.17 4.56
CA TYR A 3 -19.24 -10.43 3.55
C TYR A 3 -18.82 -9.02 3.99
N THR A 4 -19.64 -8.34 4.80
CA THR A 4 -19.34 -7.00 5.31
C THR A 4 -18.14 -7.00 6.26
N GLN A 5 -18.01 -8.03 7.11
CA GLN A 5 -16.90 -8.14 8.08
C GLN A 5 -15.56 -8.41 7.38
N SER A 6 -15.56 -9.24 6.33
CA SER A 6 -14.33 -9.52 5.56
C SER A 6 -13.87 -8.29 4.78
N SER A 7 -14.80 -7.50 4.23
CA SER A 7 -14.46 -6.23 3.56
C SER A 7 -13.94 -5.19 4.54
N GLN A 8 -14.57 -5.03 5.70
CA GLN A 8 -14.12 -4.09 6.74
C GLN A 8 -12.73 -4.43 7.26
N ARG A 9 -12.43 -5.73 7.49
CA ARG A 9 -11.11 -6.19 7.90
C ARG A 9 -10.05 -5.88 6.84
N ARG A 10 -10.39 -6.03 5.56
CA ARG A 10 -9.50 -5.72 4.44
C ARG A 10 -9.18 -4.22 4.40
N THR A 11 -10.19 -3.36 4.52
CA THR A 11 -9.99 -1.90 4.58
C THR A 11 -9.10 -1.51 5.76
N ALA A 12 -9.41 -1.98 6.97
CA ALA A 12 -8.59 -1.70 8.16
C ALA A 12 -7.14 -2.18 8.03
N THR A 13 -6.93 -3.30 7.34
CA THR A 13 -5.57 -3.81 7.06
C THR A 13 -4.82 -2.89 6.09
N LEU A 14 -5.48 -2.38 5.06
CA LEU A 14 -4.89 -1.46 4.09
C LEU A 14 -4.61 -0.08 4.72
N ASP A 15 -5.51 0.44 5.55
CA ASP A 15 -5.30 1.69 6.29
C ASP A 15 -4.08 1.59 7.23
N TYR A 16 -3.94 0.43 7.89
CA TYR A 16 -2.78 0.14 8.72
C TYR A 16 -1.49 0.06 7.90
N MET A 17 -1.51 -0.61 6.74
CA MET A 17 -0.36 -0.66 5.83
C MET A 17 0.04 0.75 5.35
N GLN A 18 -0.93 1.57 4.94
CA GLN A 18 -0.69 2.94 4.51
C GLN A 18 0.00 3.76 5.62
N SER A 19 -0.44 3.60 6.86
CA SER A 19 0.15 4.27 8.04
C SER A 19 1.61 3.82 8.27
N MET A 20 1.88 2.50 8.22
CA MET A 20 3.25 1.98 8.37
C MET A 20 4.18 2.47 7.26
N LEU A 21 3.71 2.51 6.01
CA LEU A 21 4.48 2.99 4.87
C LEU A 21 4.85 4.48 5.04
N GLY A 22 3.93 5.30 5.56
CA GLY A 22 4.24 6.70 5.90
C GLY A 22 5.35 6.85 6.94
N GLN A 23 5.34 6.00 7.98
CA GLN A 23 6.41 5.96 8.98
C GLN A 23 7.74 5.52 8.37
N MET A 24 7.75 4.44 7.58
CA MET A 24 8.95 3.94 6.91
C MET A 24 9.56 4.96 5.95
N ARG A 25 8.74 5.71 5.20
CA ARG A 25 9.20 6.79 4.31
C ARG A 25 9.94 7.86 5.11
N THR A 26 9.38 8.24 6.26
CA THR A 26 9.99 9.23 7.16
C THR A 26 11.35 8.75 7.69
N MET A 27 11.45 7.48 8.09
CA MET A 27 12.71 6.88 8.54
C MET A 27 13.74 6.81 7.42
N ALA A 28 13.36 6.35 6.22
CA ALA A 28 14.25 6.27 5.07
C ALA A 28 14.77 7.65 4.64
N ALA A 29 13.92 8.68 4.71
CA ALA A 29 14.30 10.05 4.40
C ALA A 29 15.29 10.62 5.44
N ALA A 30 15.11 10.31 6.73
CA ALA A 30 16.04 10.70 7.78
C ALA A 30 17.46 10.13 7.54
N GLU A 31 17.54 8.91 7.02
CA GLU A 31 18.80 8.23 6.67
C GLU A 31 19.32 8.57 5.25
N ARG A 32 18.71 9.54 4.54
CA ARG A 32 19.09 9.96 3.17
C ARG A 32 19.17 8.79 2.17
N CYS A 33 18.32 7.79 2.36
CA CYS A 33 18.24 6.63 1.48
C CYS A 33 17.25 6.88 0.34
N ASP A 34 17.63 7.68 -0.65
CA ASP A 34 16.70 8.19 -1.69
C ASP A 34 15.97 7.09 -2.46
N MET A 35 16.68 6.02 -2.85
CA MET A 35 16.05 4.88 -3.54
C MET A 35 15.04 4.15 -2.64
N LEU A 36 15.31 4.08 -1.33
CA LEU A 36 14.38 3.46 -0.37
C LEU A 36 13.15 4.35 -0.15
N VAL A 37 13.31 5.67 -0.06
CA VAL A 37 12.20 6.63 -0.03
C VAL A 37 11.30 6.44 -1.23
N TYR A 38 11.89 6.37 -2.44
CA TYR A 38 11.15 6.14 -3.67
C TYR A 38 10.33 4.85 -3.63
N LEU A 39 10.95 3.71 -3.26
CA LEU A 39 10.24 2.42 -3.23
C LEU A 39 9.10 2.40 -2.22
N VAL A 40 9.31 2.98 -1.02
CA VAL A 40 8.28 3.07 0.01
C VAL A 40 7.15 4.00 -0.40
N GLU A 41 7.47 5.12 -1.05
CA GLU A 41 6.48 6.06 -1.58
C GLU A 41 5.64 5.43 -2.69
N MET A 42 6.25 4.66 -3.60
CA MET A 42 5.50 3.93 -4.63
C MET A 42 4.56 2.88 -4.01
N ALA A 43 5.00 2.18 -2.96
CA ALA A 43 4.14 1.26 -2.22
C ALA A 43 2.98 1.98 -1.50
N TYR A 44 3.22 3.16 -0.94
CA TYR A 44 2.19 3.98 -0.30
C TYR A 44 1.10 4.41 -1.29
N LEU A 45 1.51 4.86 -2.49
CA LEU A 45 0.58 5.21 -3.55
C LEU A 45 -0.26 4.00 -4.00
N GLU A 46 0.38 2.83 -4.18
CA GLU A 46 -0.32 1.60 -4.54
C GLU A 46 -1.42 1.23 -3.53
N VAL A 47 -1.13 1.29 -2.23
CA VAL A 47 -2.13 1.01 -1.18
C VAL A 47 -3.27 2.03 -1.23
N SER A 48 -2.95 3.30 -1.48
CA SER A 48 -3.95 4.37 -1.61
C SER A 48 -4.91 4.13 -2.78
N ASP A 49 -4.38 3.69 -3.92
CA ASP A 49 -5.17 3.38 -5.11
C ASP A 49 -6.04 2.12 -4.90
N ILE A 50 -5.54 1.12 -4.18
CA ILE A 50 -6.32 -0.06 -3.78
C ILE A 50 -7.49 0.32 -2.85
N ILE A 51 -7.26 1.24 -1.89
CA ILE A 51 -8.32 1.72 -0.97
C ILE A 51 -9.40 2.49 -1.74
N ARG A 52 -9.01 3.34 -2.69
CA ARG A 52 -9.95 4.11 -3.54
C ARG A 52 -10.72 3.23 -4.52
N GLY A 53 -10.21 2.02 -4.80
CA GLY A 53 -10.77 1.12 -5.81
C GLY A 53 -10.36 1.49 -7.24
N ASP A 54 -9.32 2.31 -7.41
CA ASP A 54 -8.88 2.86 -8.70
C ASP A 54 -8.06 1.84 -9.53
N ARG A 55 -7.69 0.69 -8.96
CA ARG A 55 -6.92 -0.38 -9.64
C ARG A 55 -7.67 -1.72 -9.70
N PRO A 56 -7.86 -2.34 -10.88
CA PRO A 56 -8.10 -3.78 -10.95
C PRO A 56 -6.82 -4.50 -10.48
N LEU A 57 -6.94 -5.31 -9.43
CA LEU A 57 -5.87 -6.13 -8.86
C LEU A 57 -5.34 -7.13 -9.88
N ARG A 58 -4.35 -6.74 -10.67
CA ARG A 58 -3.40 -7.60 -11.38
C ARG A 58 -2.38 -6.71 -12.09
N VAL A 59 -1.14 -6.70 -11.60
CA VAL A 59 -0.02 -6.71 -12.54
C VAL A 59 -0.25 -7.98 -13.36
N ARG A 60 -0.51 -7.85 -14.66
CA ARG A 60 -0.66 -9.00 -15.55
C ARG A 60 0.50 -9.94 -15.27
N ASP A 61 0.16 -11.16 -14.86
CA ASP A 61 1.07 -12.29 -14.78
C ASP A 61 1.52 -12.53 -16.24
N GLU A 62 2.59 -11.86 -16.68
CA GLU A 62 3.28 -12.15 -17.93
C GLU A 62 3.97 -13.50 -17.75
N ARG A 63 3.16 -14.56 -17.81
CA ARG A 63 3.66 -15.93 -17.96
C ARG A 63 4.27 -16.04 -19.35
N HIS A 64 5.60 -16.05 -19.39
CA HIS A 64 6.38 -16.73 -20.42
C HIS A 64 6.19 -18.25 -20.28
#